data_AF-A0A6A4IJ72-F1
#
_entry.id   AF-A0A6A4IJ72-F1
#
_cell.length_a   1.000
_cell.length_b   1.000
_cell.length_c   1.000
_cell.angle_alpha   90.00
_cell.angle_beta   90.00
_cell.angle_gamma   90.00
#
_symmetry.space_group_name_H-M   'P 1'
#
loop_
_entity.id
_entity.type
_entity.pdbx_description
1 polymer ?
#
loop_
_entity_poly.entity_id
_entity_poly.type
_entity_poly.pdbx_seq_one_letter_code
_entity_poly.pdbx_strand_id
1 'polypeptide(L)'
;MNLSDGDQIIESLRELVSPAYADTDAQSLLVRSSALVSCLKTLNRTANTATRTKKDETTAARQEMDQSHLGLQNLLYEKRHLEREIEKCRQFASVYQDIPLYGLDEFERLAPEEARTSTVLSDEHQLMLNRLSFELAERQRLDFKRRELLQAKEELLKQSKTNMSTMDSVKGHIDALVKTASEIQKKVDDLVQPLPVLDSSTPMSIG
;
A
#
# COMPACT_ATOMS: atom_id res chain seq x y z
N MET A 1 71.31 32.03 21.11
CA MET A 1 69.86 32.25 20.92
C MET A 1 69.75 33.56 20.17
N ASN A 2 69.54 33.53 18.85
CA ASN A 2 69.52 34.76 18.05
C ASN A 2 68.25 35.54 18.41
N LEU A 3 68.40 36.77 18.92
CA LEU A 3 67.31 37.69 19.20
C LEU A 3 66.49 37.93 17.92
N SER A 4 65.16 38.04 18.03
CA SER A 4 64.30 38.41 16.90
C SER A 4 64.77 39.74 16.31
N ASP A 5 64.56 39.97 15.01
CA ASP A 5 64.93 41.21 14.33
C ASP A 5 64.38 42.47 15.05
N GLY A 6 63.19 42.34 15.64
CA GLY A 6 62.61 43.37 16.50
C GLY A 6 63.32 43.55 17.84
N ASP A 7 63.75 42.46 18.47
CA ASP A 7 64.47 42.48 19.74
C ASP A 7 65.86 43.11 19.56
N GLN A 8 66.52 42.88 18.42
CA GLN A 8 67.79 43.52 18.07
C GLN A 8 67.66 45.04 17.90
N ILE A 9 66.56 45.50 17.27
CA ILE A 9 66.26 46.94 17.12
C ILE A 9 65.96 47.57 18.48
N ILE A 10 65.21 46.89 19.35
CA ILE A 10 64.88 47.36 20.70
C ILE A 10 66.13 47.42 21.57
N GLU A 11 67.01 46.43 21.49
CA GLU A 11 68.27 46.42 22.23
C GLU A 11 69.21 47.53 21.73
N SER A 12 69.30 47.73 20.42
CA SER A 12 70.04 48.85 19.82
C SER A 12 69.49 50.22 20.26
N LEU A 13 68.18 50.34 20.46
CA LEU A 13 67.56 51.56 21.01
C LEU A 13 67.90 51.77 22.49
N ARG A 14 67.97 50.69 23.28
CA ARG A 14 68.38 50.73 24.70
C ARG A 14 69.85 51.10 24.87
N GLU A 15 70.72 50.58 24.00
CA GLU A 15 72.15 50.89 24.01
C GLU A 15 72.42 52.38 23.81
N LEU A 16 71.59 53.09 23.04
CA LEU A 16 71.72 54.55 22.84
C LEU A 16 71.51 55.39 24.12
N VAL A 17 70.92 54.80 25.17
CA VAL A 17 70.71 55.44 26.48
C VAL A 17 71.85 55.11 27.46
N SER A 18 72.77 54.23 27.07
CA SER A 18 73.93 53.82 27.88
C SER A 18 74.89 55.00 28.11
N PRO A 19 75.54 55.10 29.29
CA PRO A 19 76.56 56.12 29.56
C PRO A 19 77.74 56.10 28.57
N ALA A 20 77.92 55.01 27.81
CA ALA A 20 78.89 54.92 26.73
C ALA A 20 78.71 55.98 25.61
N TYR A 21 77.52 56.57 25.49
CA TYR A 21 77.21 57.58 24.47
C TYR A 21 77.07 59.01 25.04
N ALA A 22 77.42 59.24 26.31
CA ALA A 22 77.22 60.52 26.99
C ALA A 22 77.95 61.72 26.36
N ASP A 23 79.10 61.49 25.71
CA ASP A 23 79.89 62.53 25.01
C ASP A 23 79.59 62.62 23.51
N THR A 24 78.59 61.88 23.01
CA THR A 24 78.27 61.85 21.57
C THR A 24 77.44 63.07 21.17
N ASP A 25 77.72 63.62 19.99
CA ASP A 25 76.93 64.70 19.41
C ASP A 25 75.43 64.37 19.34
N ALA A 26 74.61 65.29 19.84
CA ALA A 26 73.16 65.11 19.96
C ALA A 26 72.47 64.88 18.60
N GLN A 27 72.95 65.52 17.54
CA GLN A 27 72.38 65.34 16.20
C GLN A 27 72.63 63.93 15.68
N SER A 28 73.82 63.38 15.93
CA SER A 28 74.18 62.01 15.56
C SER A 28 73.31 60.96 16.27
N LEU A 29 73.00 61.17 17.56
CA LEU A 29 72.08 60.30 18.33
C LEU A 29 70.62 60.39 17.84
N LEU A 30 70.15 61.59 17.46
CA LEU A 30 68.83 61.78 16.88
C LEU A 30 68.67 61.07 15.53
N VAL A 31 69.68 61.14 14.67
CA VAL A 31 69.69 60.44 13.38
C VAL A 31 69.64 58.91 13.60
N ARG A 32 70.44 58.38 14.52
CA ARG A 32 70.46 56.93 14.79
C ARG A 32 69.17 56.42 15.44
N SER A 33 68.63 57.13 16.42
CA SER A 33 67.36 56.78 17.06
C SER A 33 66.17 56.87 16.11
N SER A 34 66.09 57.91 15.27
CA SER A 34 65.03 58.05 14.26
C SER A 34 65.09 56.96 13.18
N ALA A 35 66.28 56.51 12.78
CA ALA A 35 66.47 55.37 11.89
C ALA A 35 65.95 54.06 12.53
N LEU A 36 66.34 53.76 13.77
CA LEU A 36 65.88 52.57 14.49
C LEU A 36 64.36 52.57 14.73
N VAL A 37 63.77 53.73 15.09
CA VAL A 37 62.31 53.88 15.22
C VAL A 37 61.60 53.67 13.87
N SER A 38 62.22 54.11 12.76
CA SER A 38 61.68 53.88 11.42
C SER A 38 61.70 52.40 11.05
N CYS A 39 62.78 51.68 11.36
CA CYS A 39 62.87 50.23 11.22
C CYS A 39 61.79 49.51 12.05
N LEU A 40 61.59 49.90 13.31
CA LEU A 40 60.56 49.31 14.17
C LEU A 40 59.14 49.55 13.63
N LYS A 41 58.85 50.76 13.12
CA LYS A 41 57.56 51.08 12.46
C LYS A 41 57.34 50.21 11.22
N THR A 42 58.38 50.00 10.40
CA THR A 42 58.30 49.12 9.24
C THR A 42 58.02 47.67 9.66
N LEU A 43 58.73 47.16 10.66
CA LEU A 43 58.51 45.81 11.18
C LEU A 43 57.06 45.63 11.72
N ASN A 44 56.54 46.62 12.44
CA ASN A 44 55.16 46.62 12.92
C ASN A 44 54.13 46.60 11.77
N ARG A 45 54.36 47.40 10.71
CA ARG A 45 53.51 47.39 9.51
C ARG A 45 53.54 46.04 8.80
N THR A 46 54.72 45.43 8.69
CA THR A 46 54.87 44.09 8.09
C THR A 46 54.12 43.04 8.92
N ALA A 47 54.26 43.04 10.25
CA ALA A 47 53.55 42.12 11.13
C ALA A 47 52.02 42.30 11.06
N ASN A 48 51.52 43.54 11.03
CA ASN A 48 50.09 43.82 10.88
C ASN A 48 49.57 43.38 9.51
N THR A 49 50.34 43.61 8.45
CA THR A 49 49.98 43.16 7.10
C THR A 49 49.92 41.64 7.04
N ALA A 50 50.92 40.94 7.57
CA ALA A 50 50.94 39.48 7.61
C ALA A 50 49.75 38.92 8.41
N THR A 51 49.42 39.54 9.54
CA THR A 51 48.25 39.15 10.36
C THR A 51 46.95 39.33 9.58
N ARG A 52 46.81 40.45 8.85
CA ARG A 52 45.64 40.72 8.02
C ARG A 52 45.53 39.72 6.88
N THR A 53 46.61 39.44 6.17
CA THR A 53 46.65 38.43 5.11
C THR A 53 46.21 37.05 5.63
N LYS A 54 46.72 36.62 6.79
CA LYS A 54 46.32 35.34 7.39
C LYS A 54 44.85 35.30 7.80
N LYS A 55 44.32 36.42 8.29
CA LYS A 55 42.90 36.57 8.61
C LYS A 55 42.04 36.46 7.34
N ASP A 56 42.45 37.12 6.26
CA ASP A 56 41.72 37.11 4.99
C ASP A 56 41.75 35.70 4.37
N GLU A 57 42.91 35.03 4.35
CA GLU A 57 43.06 33.64 3.91
C GLU A 57 42.16 32.68 4.69
N THR A 58 42.14 32.81 6.03
CA THR A 58 41.30 31.96 6.89
C THR A 58 39.81 32.23 6.66
N THR A 59 39.44 33.49 6.42
CA THR A 59 38.05 33.87 6.14
C THR A 59 37.59 33.32 4.80
N ALA A 60 38.44 33.37 3.77
CA ALA A 60 38.15 32.79 2.46
C ALA A 60 37.97 31.27 2.54
N ALA A 61 38.89 30.57 3.21
CA ALA A 61 38.79 29.12 3.40
C ALA A 61 37.52 28.73 4.19
N ARG A 62 37.15 29.50 5.22
CA ARG A 62 35.90 29.30 5.95
C ARG A 62 34.67 29.49 5.07
N GLN A 63 34.67 30.51 4.22
CA GLN A 63 33.54 30.78 3.32
C GLN A 63 33.36 29.64 2.29
N GLU A 64 34.45 29.10 1.75
CA GLU A 64 34.41 27.94 0.84
C GLU A 64 33.86 26.69 1.53
N MET A 65 34.29 26.44 2.78
CA MET A 65 33.76 25.36 3.62
C MET A 65 32.25 25.53 3.88
N ASP A 66 31.82 26.74 4.25
CA ASP A 66 30.41 27.05 4.52
C ASP A 66 29.54 26.85 3.26
N GLN A 67 30.04 27.26 2.09
CA GLN A 67 29.37 27.04 0.80
C GLN A 67 29.24 25.54 0.48
N SER A 68 30.30 24.77 0.68
CA SER A 68 30.29 23.32 0.48
C SER A 68 29.34 22.62 1.45
N HIS A 69 29.30 23.07 2.71
CA HIS A 69 28.37 22.55 3.71
C HIS A 69 26.91 22.85 3.33
N LEU A 70 26.61 24.04 2.81
CA LEU A 70 25.27 24.36 2.31
C LEU A 70 24.88 23.44 1.13
N GLY A 71 25.81 23.19 0.21
CA GLY A 71 25.60 22.23 -0.89
C GLY A 71 25.27 20.82 -0.39
N LEU A 72 26.00 20.35 0.61
CA LEU A 72 25.73 19.05 1.25
C LEU A 72 24.34 19.02 1.91
N GLN A 73 23.93 20.08 2.62
CA GLN A 73 22.61 20.14 3.25
C GLN A 73 21.48 20.08 2.21
N ASN A 74 21.64 20.75 1.06
CA ASN A 74 20.68 20.68 -0.04
C ASN A 74 20.54 19.25 -0.57
N LEU A 75 21.65 18.55 -0.81
CA LEU A 75 21.64 17.16 -1.27
C LEU A 75 21.03 16.20 -0.24
N LEU A 76 21.32 16.40 1.05
CA LEU A 76 20.71 15.60 2.11
C LEU A 76 19.21 15.82 2.21
N TYR A 77 18.75 17.05 1.99
CA TYR A 77 17.32 17.35 1.92
C TYR A 77 16.66 16.65 0.72
N GLU A 78 17.25 16.75 -0.46
CA GLU A 78 16.77 16.10 -1.68
C GLU A 78 16.72 14.57 -1.51
N LYS A 79 17.80 13.97 -0.98
CA LYS A 79 17.83 12.53 -0.65
C LYS A 79 16.66 12.14 0.25
N ARG A 80 16.45 12.85 1.37
CA ARG A 80 15.33 12.56 2.29
C ARG A 80 13.96 12.78 1.66
N HIS A 81 13.84 13.71 0.72
CA HIS A 81 12.61 13.91 -0.03
C HIS A 81 12.33 12.69 -0.91
N LEU A 82 13.31 12.28 -1.72
CA LEU A 82 13.19 11.11 -2.59
C LEU A 82 12.94 9.82 -1.82
N GLU A 83 13.63 9.60 -0.69
CA GLU A 83 13.39 8.43 0.18
C GLU A 83 11.94 8.38 0.67
N ARG A 84 11.37 9.53 1.06
CA ARG A 84 9.96 9.61 1.47
C ARG A 84 9.00 9.36 0.31
N GLU A 85 9.30 9.86 -0.88
CA GLU A 85 8.47 9.61 -2.06
C GLU A 85 8.53 8.14 -2.49
N ILE A 86 9.72 7.52 -2.49
CA ILE A 86 9.89 6.09 -2.76
C ILE A 86 9.08 5.27 -1.78
N GLU A 87 9.16 5.58 -0.48
CA GLU A 87 8.41 4.87 0.55
C GLU A 87 6.90 5.04 0.35
N LYS A 88 6.43 6.24 0.02
CA LYS A 88 5.03 6.49 -0.33
C LYS A 88 4.58 5.67 -1.53
N CYS A 89 5.41 5.55 -2.57
CA CYS A 89 5.13 4.73 -3.74
C CYS A 89 5.13 3.22 -3.41
N ARG A 90 6.00 2.76 -2.51
CA ARG A 90 6.05 1.36 -2.05
C ARG A 90 4.85 0.99 -1.19
N GLN A 91 4.34 1.93 -0.40
CA GLN A 91 3.12 1.77 0.40
C GLN A 91 1.85 1.74 -0.45
N PHE A 92 1.95 1.90 -1.78
CA PHE A 92 0.83 1.68 -2.66
C PHE A 92 0.43 0.20 -2.62
N ALA A 93 -0.54 -0.12 -1.76
CA ALA A 93 -1.19 -1.42 -1.73
C ALA A 93 -2.34 -1.42 -2.74
N SER A 94 -2.19 -2.21 -3.79
CA SER A 94 -3.24 -2.45 -4.77
C SER A 94 -4.15 -3.58 -4.29
N VAL A 95 -5.47 -3.34 -4.34
CA VAL A 95 -6.51 -4.29 -3.88
C VAL A 95 -6.37 -5.70 -4.46
N TYR A 96 -5.75 -5.86 -5.64
CA TYR A 96 -5.59 -7.18 -6.27
C TYR A 96 -4.76 -8.17 -5.44
N GLN A 97 -3.91 -7.69 -4.53
CA GLN A 97 -3.06 -8.56 -3.68
C GLN A 97 -3.89 -9.33 -2.63
N ASP A 98 -5.06 -8.81 -2.26
CA ASP A 98 -5.93 -9.41 -1.24
C ASP A 98 -7.06 -10.27 -1.85
N ILE A 99 -7.13 -10.36 -3.19
CA ILE A 99 -8.18 -11.12 -3.85
C ILE A 99 -7.82 -12.60 -3.83
N PRO A 100 -8.70 -13.50 -3.34
CA PRO A 100 -8.48 -14.93 -3.49
C PRO A 100 -8.58 -15.28 -4.98
N LEU A 101 -7.47 -15.75 -5.54
CA LEU A 101 -7.35 -16.21 -6.92
C LEU A 101 -7.22 -17.73 -6.93
N TYR A 102 -7.63 -18.35 -8.04
CA TYR A 102 -7.27 -19.74 -8.32
C TYR A 102 -5.75 -19.96 -8.21
N GLY A 103 -5.36 -21.15 -7.72
CA GLY A 103 -3.97 -21.58 -7.68
C GLY A 103 -3.35 -21.61 -9.08
N LEU A 104 -2.03 -21.60 -9.18
CA LEU A 104 -1.34 -21.65 -10.48
C LEU A 104 -1.72 -22.91 -11.27
N ASP A 105 -1.71 -24.08 -10.62
CA ASP A 105 -2.07 -25.36 -11.25
C ASP A 105 -3.52 -25.36 -11.76
N GLU A 106 -4.44 -24.74 -11.01
CA GLU A 106 -5.85 -24.64 -11.40
C GLU A 106 -6.04 -23.66 -12.56
N PHE A 107 -5.34 -22.52 -12.52
CA PHE A 107 -5.31 -21.57 -13.62
C PHE A 107 -4.76 -22.21 -14.88
N GLU A 108 -3.66 -22.97 -14.79
CA GLU A 108 -3.03 -23.72 -15.88
C GLU A 108 -3.89 -24.86 -16.44
N ARG A 109 -4.95 -25.27 -15.74
CA ARG A 109 -5.90 -26.29 -16.22
C ARG A 109 -7.23 -25.72 -16.71
N LEU A 110 -7.78 -24.67 -16.06
CA LEU A 110 -9.10 -24.10 -16.35
C LEU A 110 -9.16 -22.86 -17.27
N ALA A 111 -8.21 -21.91 -17.17
CA ALA A 111 -8.07 -20.79 -18.12
C ALA A 111 -8.00 -21.16 -19.64
N PRO A 112 -8.34 -20.22 -20.54
CA PRO A 112 -8.21 -20.39 -21.99
C PRO A 112 -6.75 -20.53 -22.46
N GLU A 113 -6.52 -21.13 -23.62
CA GLU A 113 -5.16 -21.32 -24.18
C GLU A 113 -4.46 -19.99 -24.45
N GLU A 114 -5.21 -18.96 -24.87
CA GLU A 114 -4.68 -17.63 -25.14
C GLU A 114 -4.04 -17.00 -23.90
N ALA A 115 -4.58 -17.31 -22.72
CA ALA A 115 -4.13 -16.81 -21.42
C ALA A 115 -2.92 -17.59 -20.84
N ARG A 116 -2.46 -18.67 -21.49
CA ARG A 116 -1.35 -19.53 -21.01
C ARG A 116 -0.25 -19.74 -22.03
N THR A 117 -0.11 -18.84 -22.98
CA THR A 117 0.99 -18.91 -23.94
C THR A 117 2.33 -18.92 -23.18
N SER A 118 3.34 -19.64 -23.69
CA SER A 118 4.67 -19.73 -23.04
C SER A 118 5.33 -18.36 -22.79
N THR A 119 4.99 -17.35 -23.60
CA THR A 119 5.42 -15.95 -23.44
C THR A 119 4.74 -15.26 -22.25
N VAL A 120 3.50 -15.63 -21.95
CA VAL A 120 2.73 -15.11 -20.80
C VAL A 120 3.20 -15.77 -19.52
N LEU A 121 3.46 -17.09 -19.54
CA LEU A 121 3.92 -17.82 -18.35
C LEU A 121 5.33 -17.41 -17.89
N SER A 122 6.14 -16.83 -18.80
CA SER A 122 7.50 -16.36 -18.48
C SER A 122 7.56 -14.93 -17.95
N ASP A 123 6.51 -14.12 -18.16
CA ASP A 123 6.39 -12.76 -17.63
C ASP A 123 5.40 -12.73 -16.46
N GLU A 124 5.93 -12.56 -15.24
CA GLU A 124 5.13 -12.53 -14.00
C GLU A 124 4.00 -11.50 -14.03
N HIS A 125 4.23 -10.33 -14.63
CA HIS A 125 3.23 -9.27 -14.69
C HIS A 125 2.09 -9.65 -15.64
N GLN A 126 2.42 -10.16 -16.82
CA GLN A 126 1.42 -10.64 -17.78
C GLN A 126 0.66 -11.85 -17.24
N LEU A 127 1.34 -12.75 -16.55
CA LEU A 127 0.71 -13.87 -15.85
C LEU A 127 -0.32 -13.37 -14.83
N MET A 128 0.04 -12.40 -13.98
CA MET A 128 -0.88 -11.85 -12.98
C MET A 128 -2.09 -11.18 -13.63
N LEU A 129 -1.90 -10.40 -14.69
CA LEU A 129 -3.00 -9.78 -15.43
C LEU A 129 -3.98 -10.82 -16.01
N ASN A 130 -3.45 -11.90 -16.60
CA ASN A 130 -4.27 -12.97 -17.15
C ASN A 130 -4.98 -13.80 -16.07
N ARG A 131 -4.34 -13.97 -14.90
CA ARG A 131 -5.01 -14.60 -13.74
C ARG A 131 -6.18 -13.74 -13.24
N LEU A 132 -6.01 -12.42 -13.17
CA LEU A 132 -7.07 -11.50 -12.76
C LEU A 132 -8.22 -11.43 -13.78
N SER A 133 -7.90 -11.42 -15.09
CA SER A 133 -8.93 -11.40 -16.13
C SER A 133 -9.74 -12.71 -16.15
N PHE A 134 -9.08 -13.84 -15.95
CA PHE A 134 -9.74 -15.14 -15.81
C PHE A 134 -10.65 -15.20 -14.58
N GLU A 135 -10.17 -14.75 -13.42
CA GLU A 135 -10.97 -14.70 -12.20
C GLU A 135 -12.22 -13.83 -12.38
N LEU A 136 -12.08 -12.66 -13.03
CA LEU A 136 -13.20 -11.78 -13.33
C LEU A 136 -14.25 -12.47 -14.21
N ALA A 137 -13.81 -13.12 -15.29
CA ALA A 137 -14.69 -13.84 -16.20
C ALA A 137 -15.42 -15.00 -15.49
N GLU A 138 -14.71 -15.75 -14.65
CA GLU A 138 -15.30 -16.82 -13.86
C GLU A 138 -16.33 -16.32 -12.85
N ARG A 139 -16.04 -15.23 -12.13
CA ARG A 139 -17.01 -14.62 -11.20
C ARG A 139 -18.26 -14.12 -11.93
N GLN A 140 -18.11 -13.51 -13.10
CA GLN A 140 -19.23 -13.08 -13.92
C GLN A 140 -20.07 -14.28 -14.40
N ARG A 141 -19.42 -15.36 -14.84
CA ARG A 141 -20.09 -16.60 -15.25
C ARG A 141 -20.88 -17.22 -14.10
N LEU A 142 -20.27 -17.33 -12.92
CA LEU A 142 -20.90 -17.89 -11.72
C LEU A 142 -22.06 -17.01 -11.23
N ASP A 143 -21.92 -15.69 -11.25
CA ASP A 143 -23.00 -14.78 -10.87
C ASP A 143 -24.19 -14.86 -11.84
N PHE A 144 -23.92 -14.92 -13.15
CA PHE A 144 -24.94 -15.16 -14.15
C PHE A 144 -25.66 -16.50 -13.89
N LYS A 145 -24.91 -17.58 -13.66
CA LYS A 145 -25.50 -18.90 -13.40
C LYS A 145 -26.32 -18.93 -12.10
N ARG A 146 -25.85 -18.24 -11.07
CA ARG A 146 -26.58 -18.08 -9.81
C ARG A 146 -27.91 -17.38 -10.04
N ARG A 147 -27.94 -16.30 -10.82
CA ARG A 147 -29.18 -15.58 -11.16
C ARG A 147 -30.16 -16.47 -11.92
N GLU A 148 -29.70 -17.22 -12.93
CA GLU A 148 -30.53 -18.18 -13.65
C GLU A 148 -31.14 -19.23 -12.71
N LEU A 149 -30.33 -19.82 -11.83
CA LEU A 149 -30.78 -20.85 -10.90
C LEU A 149 -31.76 -20.31 -9.86
N LEU A 150 -31.59 -19.07 -9.41
CA LEU A 150 -32.53 -18.41 -8.52
C LEU A 150 -33.88 -18.19 -9.21
N GLN A 151 -33.88 -17.74 -10.46
CA GLN A 151 -35.10 -17.57 -11.25
C GLN A 151 -35.81 -18.92 -11.49
N ALA A 152 -35.06 -19.96 -11.86
CA ALA A 152 -35.62 -21.30 -12.05
C ALA A 152 -36.21 -21.87 -10.75
N LYS A 153 -35.54 -21.64 -9.62
CA LYS A 153 -36.05 -22.01 -8.29
C LYS A 153 -37.38 -21.31 -7.97
N GLU A 154 -37.46 -20.00 -8.23
CA GLU A 154 -38.67 -19.22 -7.97
C GLU A 154 -39.85 -19.71 -8.83
N GLU A 155 -39.61 -19.98 -10.10
CA GLU A 155 -40.60 -20.53 -11.02
C GLU A 155 -41.08 -21.92 -10.58
N LEU A 156 -40.17 -22.81 -10.19
CA LEU A 156 -40.52 -24.13 -9.65
C LEU A 156 -41.34 -24.05 -8.35
N LEU A 157 -41.01 -23.12 -7.45
CA LEU A 157 -41.79 -22.89 -6.24
C LEU A 157 -43.20 -22.40 -6.55
N LYS A 158 -43.34 -21.51 -7.54
CA LYS A 158 -44.65 -21.04 -8.02
C LYS A 158 -45.47 -22.17 -8.63
N GLN A 159 -44.86 -23.00 -9.49
CA GLN A 159 -45.51 -24.18 -10.07
C GLN A 159 -45.93 -25.19 -8.99
N SER A 160 -45.05 -25.46 -8.02
CA SER A 160 -45.36 -26.34 -6.89
C SER A 160 -46.55 -25.83 -6.08
N LYS A 161 -46.63 -24.53 -5.81
CA LYS A 161 -47.77 -23.91 -5.12
C LYS A 161 -49.07 -24.02 -5.91
N THR A 162 -49.02 -23.78 -7.22
CA THR A 162 -50.19 -23.95 -8.11
C THR A 162 -50.65 -25.41 -8.12
N ASN A 163 -49.72 -26.36 -8.29
CA ASN A 163 -50.02 -27.79 -8.28
C ASN A 163 -50.63 -28.24 -6.96
N MET A 164 -50.12 -27.75 -5.82
CA MET A 164 -50.69 -28.01 -4.50
C MET A 164 -52.14 -27.53 -4.42
N SER A 165 -52.41 -26.28 -4.83
CA SER A 165 -53.76 -25.73 -4.86
C SER A 165 -54.70 -26.54 -5.78
N THR A 166 -54.23 -27.01 -6.93
CA THR A 166 -55.03 -27.87 -7.81
C THR A 166 -55.29 -29.24 -7.19
N MET A 167 -54.31 -29.82 -6.50
CA MET A 167 -54.44 -31.09 -5.80
C MET A 167 -55.44 -31.00 -4.66
N ASP A 168 -55.39 -29.92 -3.87
CA ASP A 168 -56.36 -29.66 -2.80
C ASP A 168 -57.78 -29.50 -3.35
N SER A 169 -57.94 -28.82 -4.49
CA SER A 169 -59.23 -28.69 -5.18
C SER A 169 -59.76 -30.04 -5.68
N VAL A 170 -58.93 -30.82 -6.37
CA VAL A 170 -59.29 -32.17 -6.86
C VAL A 170 -59.68 -33.08 -5.69
N LYS A 171 -58.91 -33.05 -4.60
CA LYS A 171 -59.23 -33.81 -3.38
C LYS A 171 -60.62 -33.43 -2.85
N GLY A 172 -60.92 -32.12 -2.76
CA GLY A 172 -62.25 -31.64 -2.35
C GLY A 172 -63.38 -32.14 -3.26
N HIS A 173 -63.16 -32.19 -4.58
CA HIS A 173 -64.13 -32.75 -5.53
C HIS A 173 -64.31 -34.27 -5.38
N ILE A 174 -63.23 -35.02 -5.14
CA ILE A 174 -63.30 -36.46 -4.88
C ILE A 174 -64.07 -36.73 -3.58
N ASP A 175 -63.78 -36.01 -2.51
CA ASP A 175 -64.49 -36.16 -1.23
C ASP A 175 -65.99 -35.90 -1.38
N ALA A 176 -66.36 -34.88 -2.17
CA ALA A 176 -67.76 -34.59 -2.50
C ALA A 176 -68.41 -35.71 -3.34
N LEU A 177 -67.69 -36.25 -4.33
CA LEU A 177 -68.17 -37.37 -5.15
C LEU A 177 -68.37 -38.63 -4.31
N VAL A 178 -67.41 -38.99 -3.46
CA VAL A 178 -67.50 -40.15 -2.55
C VAL A 178 -68.69 -40.00 -1.61
N LYS A 179 -68.91 -38.81 -1.05
CA LYS A 179 -70.08 -38.53 -0.21
C LYS A 179 -71.39 -38.75 -0.99
N THR A 180 -71.48 -38.18 -2.19
CA THR A 180 -72.67 -38.30 -3.05
C THR A 180 -72.91 -39.75 -3.46
N ALA A 181 -71.86 -40.48 -3.86
CA ALA A 181 -71.93 -41.90 -4.21
C ALA A 181 -72.36 -42.75 -3.01
N SER A 182 -71.87 -42.47 -1.79
CA SER A 182 -72.30 -43.14 -0.57
C SER A 182 -73.78 -42.88 -0.26
N GLU A 183 -74.25 -41.64 -0.45
CA GLU A 183 -75.66 -41.29 -0.29
C GLU A 183 -76.55 -42.01 -1.33
N ILE A 184 -76.11 -42.10 -2.59
CA ILE A 184 -76.80 -42.87 -3.63
C ILE A 184 -76.79 -44.36 -3.31
N GLN A 185 -75.66 -44.92 -2.87
CA GLN A 185 -75.55 -46.32 -2.49
C GLN A 185 -76.53 -46.67 -1.38
N LYS A 186 -76.63 -45.85 -0.32
CA LYS A 186 -77.65 -46.02 0.72
C LYS A 186 -79.07 -46.04 0.14
N LYS A 187 -79.39 -45.10 -0.75
CA LYS A 187 -80.70 -45.06 -1.42
C LYS A 187 -80.96 -46.28 -2.30
N VAL A 188 -79.94 -46.82 -2.96
CA VAL A 188 -80.05 -48.03 -3.80
C VAL A 188 -80.19 -49.27 -2.93
N ASP A 189 -79.43 -49.41 -1.84
CA ASP A 189 -79.58 -50.51 -0.88
C ASP A 189 -80.97 -50.49 -0.23
N ASP A 190 -81.54 -49.31 0.05
CA ASP A 190 -82.92 -49.17 0.52
C ASP A 190 -83.96 -49.60 -0.54
N LEU A 191 -83.63 -49.51 -1.84
CA LEU A 191 -84.51 -49.86 -2.97
C LEU A 191 -84.33 -51.31 -3.45
N VAL A 192 -83.15 -51.91 -3.26
CA VAL A 192 -82.85 -53.30 -3.57
C VAL A 192 -83.17 -54.15 -2.36
N GLN A 193 -84.42 -54.64 -2.29
CA GLN A 193 -84.79 -55.66 -1.30
C GLN A 193 -83.95 -56.93 -1.49
N PRO A 194 -83.52 -57.62 -0.42
CA PRO A 194 -82.87 -58.91 -0.55
C PRO A 194 -83.85 -59.90 -1.22
N LEU A 195 -83.36 -60.63 -2.23
CA LEU A 195 -84.11 -61.73 -2.85
C LEU A 195 -84.62 -62.67 -1.75
N PRO A 196 -85.90 -63.10 -1.81
CA PRO A 196 -86.45 -63.97 -0.79
C PRO A 196 -85.72 -65.31 -0.84
N VAL A 197 -85.08 -65.66 0.27
CA VAL A 197 -84.63 -67.03 0.53
C VAL A 197 -85.91 -67.88 0.61
N LEU A 198 -86.14 -68.70 -0.41
CA LEU A 198 -87.11 -69.78 -0.36
C LEU A 198 -86.58 -70.82 0.63
N ASP A 199 -86.99 -70.73 1.90
CA ASP A 199 -86.87 -71.84 2.83
C ASP A 199 -88.25 -72.51 2.97
N SER A 200 -88.40 -73.59 2.22
CA SER A 200 -89.54 -74.50 2.23
C SER A 200 -89.48 -75.36 3.48
N SER A 201 -90.19 -74.99 4.55
CA SER A 201 -90.45 -75.89 5.68
C SER A 201 -91.95 -76.07 5.92
N THR A 202 -92.58 -76.88 5.06
CA THR A 202 -93.75 -77.67 5.44
C THR A 202 -93.61 -79.06 4.81
N PRO A 203 -93.35 -80.12 5.59
CA PRO A 203 -93.65 -81.46 5.15
C PRO A 203 -95.09 -81.80 5.52
N MET A 204 -95.87 -82.15 4.50
CA MET A 204 -97.18 -82.77 4.61
C MET A 204 -97.03 -84.29 4.40
N SER A 205 -97.43 -85.09 5.39
CA SER A 205 -97.91 -86.48 5.31
C SER A 205 -98.39 -86.83 6.72
N ILE A 206 -99.68 -86.96 7.03
CA ILE A 206 -100.69 -87.93 6.56
C ILE A 206 -100.20 -89.37 6.74
N GLY A 207 -100.80 -90.07 7.71
CA GLY A 207 -100.59 -91.49 8.01
C GLY A 207 -100.58 -91.75 9.50
#